data_AF-A0A6V8NTB6-F1
#
_entry.id   AF-A0A6V8NTB6-F1
#
_cell.length_a   1.000
_cell.length_b   1.000
_cell.length_c   1.000
_cell.angle_alpha   90.00
_cell.angle_beta   90.00
_cell.angle_gamma   90.00
#
_symmetry.space_group_name_H-M   'P 1'
#
loop_
_entity.id
_entity.type
_entity.pdbx_description
1 polymer ?
#
loop_
_entity_poly.entity_id
_entity_poly.type
_entity_poly.pdbx_seq_one_letter_code
_entity_poly.pdbx_strand_id
1 'polypeptide(L)' 'MHVTWRDVVISEGPLDALDHAANWPRYGAKMGIDATRKTREEGMMRDWPDEIYMTEEIKRLVDSRWKEYGF' A
#
# COMPACT_ATOMS: atom_id res chain seq x y z
N MET A 1 -8.53 -2.30 -1.93
CA MET A 1 -7.24 -2.64 -2.58
C MET A 1 -7.33 -4.06 -3.13
N HIS A 2 -7.02 -4.27 -4.41
CA HIS A 2 -6.96 -5.60 -5.03
C HIS A 2 -5.53 -5.82 -5.53
N VAL A 3 -4.80 -6.71 -4.87
CA VAL A 3 -3.42 -7.09 -5.18
C VAL A 3 -3.36 -8.61 -5.21
N THR A 4 -2.75 -9.14 -6.25
CA THR A 4 -2.58 -10.58 -6.48
C THR A 4 -1.11 -10.92 -6.66
N TRP A 5 -0.78 -12.20 -6.82
CA TRP A 5 0.60 -12.62 -7.08
C TRP A 5 1.20 -12.07 -8.38
N ARG A 6 0.37 -11.63 -9.34
CA ARG A 6 0.85 -10.98 -10.58
C ARG A 6 1.44 -9.60 -10.32
N ASP A 7 1.07 -8.99 -9.20
CA ASP A 7 1.44 -7.62 -8.84
C ASP A 7 2.69 -7.57 -7.95
N VAL A 8 3.35 -8.73 -7.78
CA VAL A 8 4.54 -8.88 -6.93
C VAL A 8 5.76 -9.14 -7.80
N VAL A 9 6.81 -8.34 -7.58
CA VAL A 9 8.14 -8.54 -8.19
C VAL A 9 9.14 -8.82 -7.09
N ILE A 10 9.94 -9.88 -7.24
CA ILE A 10 11.02 -10.22 -6.33
C ILE A 10 12.34 -10.01 -7.06
N SER A 11 13.21 -9.17 -6.49
CA SER A 11 14.57 -8.95 -7.01
C SER A 11 15.58 -9.36 -5.96
N GLU A 12 16.46 -10.29 -6.32
CA GLU A 12 17.60 -10.66 -5.47
C GLU A 12 18.73 -9.63 -5.57
N GLY A 13 19.56 -9.55 -4.54
CA GLY A 13 20.75 -8.72 -4.55
C GLY A 13 21.25 -8.32 -3.16
N PRO A 14 22.10 -7.27 -3.11
CA PRO A 14 22.68 -6.77 -1.87
C PRO A 14 21.60 -6.37 -0.86
N LEU A 15 21.80 -6.72 0.40
CA LEU A 15 20.92 -6.42 1.53
C LEU A 15 21.75 -5.84 2.68
N ASP A 16 21.07 -5.24 3.66
CA ASP A 16 21.74 -4.67 4.81
C ASP A 16 22.51 -5.74 5.62
N ALA A 17 23.65 -5.38 6.18
CA ALA A 17 24.50 -6.30 6.93
C ALA A 17 23.90 -6.71 8.28
N LEU A 18 22.97 -5.90 8.81
CA LEU A 18 22.28 -6.13 10.08
C LEU A 18 20.89 -6.74 9.88
N ASP A 19 20.53 -7.11 8.65
CA ASP A 19 19.29 -7.81 8.37
C ASP A 19 19.37 -9.27 8.84
N HIS A 20 18.84 -9.53 10.03
CA HIS A 20 18.78 -10.87 10.61
C HIS A 20 17.75 -11.78 9.94
N ALA A 21 16.86 -11.25 9.11
CA ALA A 21 15.93 -12.05 8.33
C ALA A 21 16.57 -12.55 7.01
N ALA A 22 17.75 -12.07 6.66
CA ALA A 22 18.48 -12.52 5.47
C ALA A 22 18.99 -13.96 5.64
N ASN A 23 18.77 -14.79 4.60
CA ASN A 23 19.33 -16.15 4.56
C ASN A 23 20.86 -16.17 4.39
N TRP A 24 21.43 -15.09 3.84
CA TRP A 24 22.87 -14.94 3.62
C TRP A 24 23.34 -13.55 4.09
N PRO A 25 24.56 -13.42 4.67
CA PRO A 25 25.08 -12.12 5.06
C PRO A 25 25.16 -11.16 3.87
N ARG A 26 24.56 -9.96 4.00
CA ARG A 26 24.55 -8.89 2.98
C ARG A 26 23.90 -9.27 1.64
N TYR A 27 23.18 -10.39 1.55
CA TYR A 27 22.51 -10.84 0.33
C TYR A 27 21.15 -11.43 0.63
N GLY A 28 20.15 -11.00 -0.13
CA GLY A 28 18.78 -11.48 0.02
C GLY A 28 17.92 -11.00 -1.14
N ALA A 29 16.65 -10.74 -0.86
CA ALA A 29 15.71 -10.26 -1.87
C ALA A 29 14.92 -9.04 -1.38
N LYS A 30 14.48 -8.23 -2.34
CA LYS A 30 13.52 -7.14 -2.13
C LYS A 30 12.23 -7.50 -2.84
N MET A 31 11.10 -7.21 -2.21
CA MET A 31 9.77 -7.38 -2.78
C MET A 31 9.20 -6.01 -3.16
N GLY A 32 8.88 -5.84 -4.44
CA GLY A 32 8.04 -4.75 -4.93
C GLY A 32 6.59 -5.22 -5.04
N ILE A 33 5.66 -4.42 -4.53
CA ILE A 33 4.22 -4.68 -4.63
C ILE A 33 3.59 -3.50 -5.37
N ASP A 34 3.02 -3.76 -6.55
CA ASP A 34 2.27 -2.74 -7.28
C ASP A 34 0.80 -2.70 -6.78
N ALA A 35 0.56 -1.81 -5.82
CA ALA A 35 -0.74 -1.56 -5.23
C ALA A 35 -1.59 -0.51 -5.97
N THR A 36 -1.22 -0.14 -7.20
CA THR A 36 -2.00 0.81 -8.01
C THR A 36 -3.35 0.21 -8.44
N ARG A 37 -4.28 1.09 -8.81
CA ARG A 37 -5.59 0.69 -9.33
C ARG A 37 -5.39 0.06 -10.72
N LYS A 38 -5.61 -1.25 -10.82
CA LYS A 38 -5.47 -2.01 -12.07
C LYS A 38 -6.51 -1.64 -13.10
N THR A 39 -6.06 -1.45 -14.32
CA THR A 39 -6.88 -1.12 -15.48
C THR A 39 -7.39 -2.38 -16.19
N ARG A 40 -8.32 -2.20 -17.14
CA ARG A 40 -8.77 -3.30 -18.01
C ARG A 40 -7.64 -3.83 -18.89
N GLU A 41 -6.70 -2.98 -19.29
CA GLU A 41 -5.53 -3.33 -20.11
C GLU A 41 -4.54 -4.23 -19.35
N GLU A 42 -4.47 -4.08 -18.03
CA GLU A 42 -3.71 -4.97 -17.13
C GLU A 42 -4.44 -6.29 -16.82
N GLY A 43 -5.62 -6.50 -17.42
CA GLY A 43 -6.40 -7.74 -17.30
C GLY A 43 -7.42 -7.75 -16.15
N MET A 44 -7.69 -6.60 -15.52
CA MET A 44 -8.75 -6.49 -14.51
C MET A 44 -10.12 -6.34 -15.17
N MET A 45 -10.87 -7.44 -15.26
CA MET A 45 -12.20 -7.49 -15.88
C MET A 45 -13.33 -7.04 -14.94
N ARG A 46 -13.07 -7.02 -13.63
CA ARG A 46 -14.04 -6.54 -12.62
C ARG A 46 -13.87 -5.05 -12.42
N ASP A 47 -14.98 -4.33 -12.34
CA ASP A 47 -14.95 -2.92 -11.97
C ASP A 47 -14.41 -2.72 -10.54
N TRP A 48 -13.74 -1.59 -10.33
CA TRP A 48 -13.28 -1.21 -9.01
C TRP A 48 -14.47 -0.68 -8.20
N PRO A 49 -14.55 -1.02 -6.90
CA PRO A 49 -15.52 -0.37 -6.03
C PRO A 49 -15.19 1.12 -5.92
N ASP A 50 -16.23 1.93 -5.75
CA ASP A 50 -16.05 3.35 -5.45
C ASP A 50 -15.30 3.53 -4.12
N GLU A 51 -14.43 4.53 -4.09
CA GLU A 51 -13.75 4.91 -2.86
C GLU A 51 -14.74 5.55 -1.89
N ILE A 52 -14.57 5.24 -0.61
CA ILE A 52 -15.37 5.84 0.45
C ILE A 52 -14.76 7.21 0.75
N TYR A 53 -15.58 8.26 0.59
CA TYR A 53 -15.20 9.62 0.94
C TYR A 53 -16.08 10.14 2.07
N MET A 54 -15.44 10.82 3.03
CA MET A 54 -16.16 11.63 4.00
C MET A 54 -16.58 12.94 3.36
N THR A 55 -17.80 13.40 3.63
CA THR A 55 -18.28 14.68 3.12
C THR A 55 -17.46 15.84 3.70
N GLU A 56 -17.27 16.90 2.92
CA GLU A 56 -16.53 18.09 3.36
C GLU A 56 -17.17 18.78 4.58
N GLU A 57 -18.48 18.67 4.73
CA GLU A 57 -19.19 19.13 5.92
C GLU A 57 -18.72 18.41 7.19
N ILE A 58 -18.66 17.07 7.16
CA ILE A 58 -18.27 16.27 8.32
C ILE A 58 -16.78 16.46 8.62
N LYS A 59 -15.92 16.52 7.59
CA LYS A 59 -14.50 16.83 7.79
C LYS A 59 -14.32 18.16 8.55
N ARG A 60 -14.98 19.22 8.08
CA ARG A 60 -14.92 20.54 8.74
C ARG A 60 -15.45 20.52 10.16
N LEU A 61 -16.55 19.81 10.41
CA LEU A 61 -17.11 19.65 11.74
C LEU A 61 -16.09 19.02 12.70
N VAL A 62 -15.51 17.88 12.31
CA VAL A 62 -14.52 17.15 13.12
C VAL A 62 -13.27 17.98 13.32
N ASP A 63 -12.74 18.62 12.27
CA ASP A 63 -11.55 19.47 12.35
C ASP A 63 -11.76 20.64 13.31
N SER A 64 -12.93 21.30 13.26
CA SER A 64 -13.22 22.45 14.15
C SER A 64 -13.26 22.08 15.63
N ARG A 65 -13.64 20.84 15.95
CA ARG A 65 -13.82 20.34 17.32
C ARG A 65 -12.66 19.48 17.79
N TRP A 66 -11.61 19.33 16.99
CA TRP A 66 -10.49 18.43 17.26
C TRP A 66 -9.91 18.61 18.68
N LYS A 67 -9.71 19.87 19.10
CA LYS A 67 -9.21 20.23 20.44
C LYS A 67 -10.16 19.87 21.58
N GLU A 68 -11.47 19.84 21.32
CA GLU A 68 -12.47 19.44 22.32
C GLU A 68 -12.41 17.92 22.59
N TYR A 69 -11.83 17.13 21.68
CA TYR A 69 -11.71 15.69 21.80
C TYR A 69 -10.46 15.22 22.57
N GLY A 70 -9.66 16.16 23.08
CA GLY A 70 -8.47 15.86 23.90
C GLY A 70 -7.20 15.57 23.12
N PHE A 71 -7.11 16.01 21.86
CA PHE A 71 -5.94 15.94 20.99
C PHE A 71 -5.51 17.32 20.49
#